data_AF-A0A0F9BJF9-F1
#
_entry.id   AF-A0A0F9BJF9-F1
#
_cell.length_a   1.000
_cell.length_b   1.000
_cell.length_c   1.000
_cell.angle_alpha   90.00
_cell.angle_beta   90.00
_cell.angle_gamma   90.00
#
_symmetry.space_group_name_H-M   'P 1'
#
loop_
_entity.id
_entity.type
_entity.pdbx_description
1 polymer ?
#
loop_
_entity_poly.entity_id
_entity_poly.type
_entity_poly.pdbx_seq_one_letter_code
_entity_poly.pdbx_strand_id
1 'polypeptide(L)'
;VESLVRRALRSGRRASDMAEEITQRFGVARSRAELIARDQIGKLNANLTRDRQQALGIEEYIWRTSRGERVRPTHQRLDGTRHNWDNPPSVGGRRVHPGEDFRCRCTAEPVIPGAPPPRR
;
A
#
# COMPACT_ATOMS: atom_id res chain seq x y z
N VAL A 1 -11.11 12.39 -5.45
CA VAL A 1 -9.87 11.79 -6.03
C VAL A 1 -9.88 10.27 -5.94
N GLU A 2 -10.12 9.67 -4.77
CA GLU A 2 -10.08 8.22 -4.59
C GLU A 2 -11.04 7.42 -5.51
N SER A 3 -12.30 7.87 -5.67
CA SER A 3 -13.29 7.23 -6.57
C SER A 3 -12.91 7.27 -8.05
N LEU A 4 -12.04 8.22 -8.44
CA LEU A 4 -11.52 8.36 -9.79
C LEU A 4 -10.42 7.31 -10.03
N VAL A 5 -9.51 7.16 -9.07
CA VAL A 5 -8.43 6.16 -9.14
C VAL A 5 -8.99 4.73 -9.11
N ARG A 6 -9.98 4.46 -8.24
CA ARG A 6 -10.65 3.15 -8.20
C ARG A 6 -11.32 2.79 -9.54
N ARG A 7 -11.96 3.76 -10.21
CA ARG A 7 -12.53 3.55 -11.56
C ARG A 7 -11.47 3.30 -12.62
N ALA A 8 -10.42 4.12 -12.63
CA ALA A 8 -9.34 4.01 -13.60
C ALA A 8 -8.63 2.65 -13.54
N LEU A 9 -8.41 2.11 -12.33
CA LEU A 9 -7.83 0.78 -12.13
C LEU A 9 -8.77 -0.35 -12.60
N ARG A 10 -10.08 -0.24 -12.36
CA ARG A 10 -11.07 -1.20 -12.91
C ARG A 10 -11.12 -1.20 -14.44
N SER A 11 -10.85 -0.05 -15.06
CA SER A 11 -10.80 0.08 -16.52
C SER A 11 -9.43 -0.22 -17.16
N GLY A 12 -8.41 -0.62 -16.37
CA GLY A 12 -7.06 -0.90 -16.90
C GLY A 12 -6.27 0.32 -17.38
N ARG A 13 -6.66 1.54 -16.98
CA ARG A 13 -6.00 2.79 -17.40
C ARG A 13 -4.66 2.96 -16.70
N ARG A 14 -3.69 3.58 -17.39
CA ARG A 14 -2.32 3.77 -16.89
C ARG A 14 -2.26 4.87 -15.84
N ALA A 15 -1.20 4.86 -15.03
CA ALA A 15 -0.96 5.89 -14.00
C ALA A 15 -0.81 7.30 -14.59
N SER A 16 -0.28 7.42 -15.81
CA SER A 16 -0.20 8.66 -16.59
C SER A 16 -1.59 9.26 -16.83
N ASP A 17 -2.52 8.43 -17.29
CA ASP A 17 -3.86 8.84 -17.68
C ASP A 17 -4.66 9.33 -16.46
N MET A 18 -4.43 8.69 -15.31
CA MET A 18 -4.98 9.15 -14.03
C MET A 18 -4.38 10.49 -13.59
N ALA A 19 -3.07 10.70 -13.77
CA ALA A 19 -2.42 11.95 -13.41
C ALA A 19 -2.93 13.11 -14.29
N GLU A 20 -3.17 12.88 -15.57
CA GLU A 20 -3.79 13.86 -16.47
C GLU A 20 -5.21 14.21 -16.00
N GLU A 21 -6.04 13.22 -15.68
CA GLU A 21 -7.40 13.46 -15.19
C GLU A 21 -7.43 14.19 -13.83
N ILE A 22 -6.48 13.88 -12.94
CA ILE A 22 -6.31 14.59 -11.67
C ILE A 22 -5.88 16.05 -11.91
N THR A 23 -4.97 16.28 -12.85
CA THR A 23 -4.52 17.63 -13.23
C THR A 23 -5.69 18.46 -13.76
N GLN A 24 -6.45 17.91 -14.71
CA GLN A 24 -7.58 18.59 -15.34
C GLN A 24 -8.71 18.90 -14.36
N ARG A 25 -9.05 17.97 -13.47
CA ARG A 25 -10.20 18.14 -12.55
C ARG A 25 -9.90 18.97 -11.32
N PHE A 26 -8.66 18.95 -10.83
CA PHE A 26 -8.31 19.57 -9.54
C PHE A 26 -7.34 20.74 -9.68
N GLY A 27 -6.95 21.10 -10.90
CA GLY A 27 -6.07 22.26 -11.17
C GLY A 27 -4.69 22.15 -10.50
N VAL A 28 -4.22 20.93 -10.20
CA VAL A 28 -2.94 20.72 -9.54
C VAL A 28 -1.81 20.60 -10.56
N ALA A 29 -0.59 20.98 -10.18
CA ALA A 29 0.59 20.75 -11.00
C ALA A 29 0.76 19.26 -11.35
N ARG A 30 1.22 18.95 -12.57
CA ARG A 30 1.40 17.57 -13.07
C ARG A 30 2.21 16.70 -12.10
N SER A 31 3.30 17.22 -11.55
CA SER A 31 4.14 16.52 -10.57
C SER A 31 3.37 16.12 -9.30
N ARG A 32 2.45 16.97 -8.85
CA ARG A 32 1.54 16.69 -7.73
C ARG A 32 0.48 15.67 -8.12
N ALA A 33 -0.08 15.76 -9.33
CA ALA A 33 -1.04 14.79 -9.82
C ALA A 33 -0.44 13.38 -9.93
N GLU A 34 0.79 13.26 -10.42
CA GLU A 34 1.50 11.98 -10.47
C GLU A 34 1.82 11.43 -9.07
N LEU A 35 2.19 12.30 -8.13
CA LEU A 35 2.40 11.92 -6.72
C LEU A 35 1.13 11.28 -6.16
N ILE A 36 -0.01 11.95 -6.36
CA ILE A 36 -1.32 11.47 -5.93
C ILE A 36 -1.66 10.15 -6.62
N ALA A 37 -1.53 10.06 -7.94
CA ALA A 37 -1.84 8.84 -8.67
C ALA A 37 -1.04 7.62 -8.14
N ARG A 38 0.28 7.76 -7.98
CA ARG A 38 1.14 6.68 -7.46
C ARG A 38 0.76 6.28 -6.03
N ASP A 39 0.48 7.25 -5.18
CA ASP A 39 0.03 7.01 -3.80
C ASP A 39 -1.28 6.21 -3.75
N GLN A 40 -2.26 6.60 -4.55
CA GLN A 40 -3.56 5.96 -4.57
C GLN A 40 -3.52 4.54 -5.16
N ILE A 41 -2.66 4.28 -6.15
CA ILE A 41 -2.40 2.92 -6.64
C ILE A 41 -1.78 2.04 -5.55
N GLY A 42 -0.77 2.56 -4.84
CA GLY A 42 -0.11 1.84 -3.74
C GLY A 42 -1.10 1.40 -2.66
N LYS A 43 -1.96 2.34 -2.23
CA LYS A 43 -3.04 2.06 -1.28
C LYS A 43 -4.06 1.06 -1.80
N LEU A 44 -4.44 1.12 -3.08
CA LEU A 44 -5.36 0.13 -3.63
C LEU A 44 -4.75 -1.27 -3.60
N ASN A 45 -3.49 -1.42 -3.99
CA ASN A 45 -2.82 -2.72 -3.98
C ASN A 45 -2.67 -3.27 -2.56
N ALA A 46 -2.40 -2.41 -1.57
CA ALA A 46 -2.40 -2.77 -0.16
C ALA A 46 -3.78 -3.31 0.29
N ASN A 47 -4.86 -2.58 -0.03
CA ASN A 47 -6.23 -3.00 0.29
C ASN A 47 -6.58 -4.33 -0.39
N LEU A 48 -6.26 -4.50 -1.68
CA LEU A 48 -6.51 -5.75 -2.38
C LEU A 48 -5.73 -6.93 -1.77
N THR A 49 -4.52 -6.68 -1.26
CA THR A 49 -3.71 -7.69 -0.58
C THR A 49 -4.36 -8.07 0.75
N ARG A 50 -4.79 -7.08 1.54
CA ARG A 50 -5.57 -7.28 2.77
C ARG A 50 -6.82 -8.09 2.51
N ASP A 51 -7.67 -7.65 1.58
CA ASP A 51 -8.94 -8.30 1.24
C ASP A 51 -8.73 -9.77 0.87
N ARG A 52 -7.71 -10.07 0.06
CA ARG A 52 -7.35 -11.44 -0.32
C ARG A 52 -6.90 -12.28 0.87
N GLN A 53 -6.06 -11.73 1.74
CA GLN A 53 -5.57 -12.45 2.91
C GLN A 53 -6.71 -12.73 3.89
N GLN A 54 -7.51 -11.72 4.22
CA GLN A 54 -8.65 -11.88 5.12
C GLN A 54 -9.71 -12.84 4.53
N ALA A 55 -9.97 -12.81 3.22
CA ALA A 55 -10.86 -13.76 2.55
C ALA A 55 -10.37 -15.22 2.63
N LEU A 56 -9.06 -15.44 2.82
CA LEU A 56 -8.46 -16.75 3.05
C LEU A 56 -8.33 -17.11 4.55
N GLY A 57 -8.91 -16.29 5.45
CA GLY A 57 -8.82 -16.49 6.90
C GLY A 57 -7.43 -16.18 7.48
N ILE A 58 -6.59 -15.44 6.75
CA ILE A 58 -5.27 -15.03 7.24
C ILE A 58 -5.43 -13.78 8.11
N GLU A 59 -5.18 -13.93 9.40
CA GLU A 59 -5.33 -12.84 10.39
C GLU A 59 -4.07 -12.00 10.55
N GLU A 60 -2.91 -12.56 10.24
CA GLU A 60 -1.61 -11.95 10.53
C GLU A 60 -0.70 -11.93 9.30
N TYR A 61 0.17 -10.93 9.28
CA TYR A 61 1.16 -10.74 8.24
C TYR A 61 2.51 -10.30 8.82
N ILE A 62 3.57 -10.54 8.07
CA ILE A 62 4.89 -9.98 8.32
C ILE A 62 5.04 -8.72 7.48
N TRP A 63 5.37 -7.60 8.11
CA TRP A 63 5.62 -6.35 7.41
C TRP A 63 6.93 -6.45 6.62
N ARG A 64 6.86 -6.27 5.31
CA ARG A 64 8.05 -6.27 4.43
C ARG A 64 8.27 -4.92 3.79
N THR A 65 9.47 -4.38 3.95
CA THR A 65 9.86 -3.16 3.23
C THR A 65 10.45 -3.50 1.87
N SER A 66 10.50 -2.51 0.98
CA SER A 66 11.20 -2.61 -0.30
C SER A 66 12.74 -2.63 -0.16
N ARG A 67 13.28 -2.55 1.07
CA ARG A 67 14.73 -2.58 1.41
C ARG A 67 15.62 -1.61 0.62
N GLY A 68 15.06 -0.51 0.12
CA GLY A 68 15.82 0.52 -0.59
C GLY A 68 16.17 1.70 0.32
N GLU A 69 17.11 2.53 -0.14
CA GLU A 69 17.58 3.73 0.59
C GLU A 69 16.47 4.73 0.94
N ARG A 70 15.40 4.77 0.13
CA ARG A 70 14.25 5.67 0.33
C ARG A 70 13.23 5.15 1.34
N VAL A 71 13.47 4.00 1.98
CA VAL A 71 12.58 3.50 3.04
C VAL A 71 12.77 4.35 4.29
N ARG A 72 11.68 4.93 4.79
CA ARG A 72 11.70 5.77 6.01
C ARG A 72 12.11 4.93 7.23
N PRO A 73 12.84 5.50 8.22
CA PRO A 73 13.23 4.78 9.44
C PRO A 73 12.06 4.15 10.20
N THR A 74 10.90 4.82 10.23
CA THR A 74 9.66 4.28 10.85
C THR A 74 9.16 3.01 10.17
N HIS A 75 9.38 2.86 8.87
CA HIS A 75 9.01 1.67 8.10
C HIS A 75 10.09 0.59 8.19
N GLN A 76 11.36 0.97 8.17
CA GLN A 76 12.50 0.06 8.33
C GLN A 76 12.43 -0.74 9.62
N ARG A 77 12.06 -0.09 10.74
CA ARG A 77 11.90 -0.76 12.05
C ARG A 77 10.81 -1.82 12.07
N LEU A 78 9.89 -1.81 11.10
CA LEU A 78 8.85 -2.82 11.00
C LEU A 78 9.26 -3.98 10.07
N ASP A 79 10.36 -3.91 9.31
CA ASP A 79 10.73 -5.01 8.41
C ASP A 79 10.92 -6.33 9.19
N GLY A 80 10.17 -7.36 8.83
CA GLY A 80 10.21 -8.67 9.49
C GLY A 80 9.37 -8.79 10.77
N THR A 81 8.69 -7.73 11.21
CA THR A 81 7.81 -7.79 12.38
C THR A 81 6.42 -8.30 11.99
N ARG A 82 5.80 -9.08 12.88
CA ARG A 82 4.46 -9.68 12.70
C ARG A 82 3.38 -8.76 13.26
N HIS A 83 2.27 -8.61 12.54
CA HIS A 83 1.13 -7.77 12.91
C HIS A 83 -0.18 -8.44 12.52
N ASN A 84 -1.25 -8.08 13.23
CA ASN A 84 -2.60 -8.53 12.94
C ASN A 84 -3.33 -7.50 12.05
N TRP A 85 -4.20 -7.96 11.15
CA TRP A 85 -5.01 -7.09 10.28
C TRP A 85 -5.99 -6.19 11.03
N ASP A 86 -6.38 -6.52 12.25
CA ASP A 86 -7.28 -5.75 13.11
C ASP A 86 -6.53 -4.77 14.04
N ASN A 87 -5.22 -4.97 14.21
CA ASN A 87 -4.38 -4.12 15.04
C ASN A 87 -3.13 -3.61 14.29
N PRO A 88 -3.30 -2.62 13.39
CA PRO A 88 -2.19 -2.02 12.66
C PRO A 88 -1.13 -1.39 13.57
N PRO A 89 0.17 -1.53 13.25
CA PRO A 89 1.24 -0.88 13.99
C PRO A 89 1.23 0.64 13.85
N SER A 90 1.92 1.32 14.77
CA SER A 90 2.16 2.76 14.69
C SER A 90 3.37 3.09 13.81
N VAL A 91 3.14 3.87 12.77
CA VAL A 91 4.14 4.43 11.86
C VAL A 91 4.12 5.94 12.00
N GLY A 92 5.08 6.49 12.75
CA GLY A 92 5.18 7.95 12.96
C GLY A 92 3.92 8.54 13.60
N GLY A 93 3.30 7.83 14.54
CA GLY A 93 2.08 8.27 15.24
C GLY A 93 0.77 7.91 14.55
N ARG A 94 0.82 7.25 13.38
CA ARG A 94 -0.37 6.82 12.63
C ARG A 94 -0.50 5.31 12.64
N ARG A 95 -1.71 4.78 12.84
CA ARG A 95 -1.99 3.36 12.68
C ARG A 95 -2.26 3.03 11.22
N VAL A 96 -1.34 2.31 10.57
CA VAL A 96 -1.40 1.99 9.14
C VAL A 96 -0.78 0.62 8.86
N HIS A 97 -1.32 -0.09 7.87
CA HIS A 97 -0.74 -1.32 7.33
C HIS A 97 0.31 -1.01 6.24
N PRO A 98 1.14 -1.99 5.84
CA PRO A 98 2.12 -1.77 4.79
C PRO A 98 1.43 -1.41 3.46
N GLY A 99 1.93 -0.37 2.81
CA GLY A 99 1.38 0.16 1.55
C GLY A 99 0.28 1.22 1.73
N GLU A 100 -0.21 1.47 2.95
CA GLU A 100 -1.25 2.47 3.21
C GLU A 100 -0.70 3.88 3.52
N ASP A 101 0.54 3.97 4.01
CA ASP A 101 1.18 5.26 4.25
C ASP A 101 1.57 5.95 2.93
N PHE A 102 1.78 7.27 2.97
CA PHE A 102 2.01 8.03 1.74
C PHE A 102 3.25 7.55 0.99
N ARG A 103 3.13 7.32 -0.33
CA ARG A 103 4.24 6.80 -1.18
C ARG A 103 4.91 5.53 -0.61
N CYS A 104 4.18 4.74 0.20
CA CYS A 104 4.72 3.53 0.78
C CYS A 104 4.89 2.44 -0.30
N ARG A 105 6.00 1.70 -0.22
CA ARG A 105 6.30 0.53 -1.08
C ARG A 105 6.46 -0.75 -0.27
N CYS A 106 6.00 -0.73 0.99
CA CYS A 106 6.00 -1.90 1.87
C CYS A 106 4.84 -2.82 1.50
N THR A 107 4.98 -4.11 1.76
CA THR A 107 3.96 -5.15 1.50
C THR A 107 3.66 -5.96 2.75
N ALA A 108 2.47 -6.55 2.79
CA ALA A 108 2.07 -7.54 3.80
C ALA A 108 2.36 -8.94 3.28
N GLU A 109 3.32 -9.63 3.88
CA GLU A 109 3.57 -11.02 3.57
C GLU A 109 2.73 -11.92 4.49
N PRO A 110 1.84 -12.77 3.96
CA PRO A 110 0.89 -13.52 4.78
C PRO A 110 1.57 -14.51 5.72
N VAL A 111 1.06 -14.64 6.95
CA VAL A 111 1.41 -15.75 7.85
C VAL A 111 0.37 -16.84 7.66
N ILE A 112 0.74 -17.90 6.93
CA ILE A 112 -0.15 -19.03 6.65
C ILE A 112 0.01 -20.10 7.74
N PRO A 113 -1.05 -20.47 8.47
CA PRO A 113 -0.98 -21.55 9.47
C PRO A 113 -0.49 -22.86 8.85
N GLY A 114 0.48 -23.52 9.49
CA GLY A 114 1.02 -24.80 9.04
C GLY A 114 1.97 -24.73 7.83
N ALA A 115 2.17 -23.57 7.22
CA ALA A 115 3.19 -23.38 6.19
C ALA A 115 4.52 -22.96 6.81
N PRO A 116 5.66 -23.37 6.24
CA PRO A 116 6.95 -22.81 6.65
C PRO A 116 6.94 -21.29 6.44
N PRO A 117 7.70 -20.53 7.26
CA PRO A 117 7.79 -19.09 7.09
C PRO A 117 8.25 -18.79 5.65
N PRO A 118 7.66 -17.78 5.02
CA PRO A 118 7.95 -17.47 3.63
C PRO A 118 9.44 -17.15 3.47
N ARG A 119 10.07 -17.81 2.49
CA ARG A 119 11.50 -17.66 2.19
C ARG A 119 11.68 -16.34 1.45
N ARG A 120 12.44 -15.43 2.07
CA ARG A 120 12.71 -14.10 1.55
C ARG A 120 13.92 -14.08 0.63
#